data_AF-A0A2A9NM02-F1
#
_entry.id   AF-A0A2A9NM02-F1
#
_cell.length_a   1.000
_cell.length_b   1.000
_cell.length_c   1.000
_cell.angle_alpha   90.00
_cell.angle_beta   90.00
_cell.angle_gamma   90.00
#
_symmetry.space_group_name_H-M   'P 1'
#
loop_
_entity.id
_entity.type
_entity.pdbx_description
1 polymer ?
#
loop_
_entity_poly.entity_id
_entity_poly.type
_entity_poly.pdbx_seq_one_letter_code
_entity_poly.pdbx_strand_id
1 'polypeptide(L)'
;MNQSFTVPVSTKLRLCQPIEKTLEFAQRLEHVGASWVTLHARTVSARRRRQGAADLSQVKRLKGGLSIPVVSNGNVRLWDDLCENLTLTGADGLMVGETLLGNPCIFHGPNLPEPVDISLEYLSLCQQYPGTATIRNIQTHIRHFIGFQYSRHPWFNNFRADLDATTTLEEIERLLIVKVERWLSRTPRCLQTEPEDVLESDASCDLRGDSPLNLMLPGYIPSP
;
A
#
# COMPACT_ATOMS: atom_id res chain seq x y z
N MET A 1 -20.56 -9.37 23.72
CA MET A 1 -20.00 -8.04 23.41
C MET A 1 -19.36 -7.48 24.68
N ASN A 2 -18.18 -6.88 24.56
CA ASN A 2 -17.50 -6.22 25.69
C ASN A 2 -18.41 -5.12 26.27
N GLN A 3 -18.71 -5.18 27.57
CA GLN A 3 -19.60 -4.20 28.22
C GLN A 3 -18.85 -2.96 28.73
N SER A 4 -17.53 -2.94 28.66
CA SER A 4 -16.70 -1.87 29.23
C SER A 4 -16.21 -0.83 28.22
N PHE A 5 -16.27 -1.12 26.92
CA PHE A 5 -15.82 -0.20 25.86
C PHE A 5 -16.84 -0.10 24.75
N THR A 6 -17.11 1.14 24.30
CA THR A 6 -17.95 1.43 23.13
C THR A 6 -17.23 1.20 21.81
N VAL A 7 -15.89 1.21 21.83
CA VAL A 7 -15.02 0.93 20.68
C VAL A 7 -14.67 -0.56 20.66
N PRO A 8 -14.77 -1.26 19.51
CA PRO A 8 -14.41 -2.68 19.41
C PRO A 8 -12.98 -2.97 19.85
N VAL A 9 -12.80 -3.97 20.69
CA VAL A 9 -11.48 -4.45 21.13
C VAL A 9 -11.19 -5.77 20.45
N SER A 10 -10.06 -5.87 19.76
CA SER A 10 -9.63 -7.08 19.06
C SER A 10 -8.35 -7.66 19.64
N THR A 11 -8.05 -8.91 19.28
CA THR A 11 -6.82 -9.57 19.71
C THR A 11 -6.05 -10.12 18.52
N LYS A 12 -4.72 -10.01 18.56
CA LYS A 12 -3.82 -10.61 17.58
C LYS A 12 -2.91 -11.61 18.26
N LEU A 13 -2.96 -12.85 17.78
CA LEU A 13 -2.31 -13.99 18.39
C LEU A 13 -1.26 -14.62 17.46
N ARG A 14 -0.42 -15.43 18.09
CA ARG A 14 0.40 -16.47 17.46
C ARG A 14 -0.03 -17.83 18.02
N LEU A 15 0.43 -18.91 17.41
CA LEU A 15 0.17 -20.26 17.93
C LEU A 15 0.73 -20.40 19.34
N CYS A 16 -0.09 -20.93 20.24
CA CYS A 16 0.31 -21.29 21.59
C CYS A 16 1.34 -22.44 21.56
N GLN A 17 2.00 -22.64 22.69
CA GLN A 17 2.82 -23.82 22.95
C GLN A 17 2.27 -24.51 24.20
N PRO A 18 1.68 -25.71 24.09
CA PRO A 18 1.53 -26.52 22.86
C PRO A 18 0.42 -25.96 21.93
N ILE A 19 0.44 -26.33 20.64
CA ILE A 19 -0.40 -25.71 19.58
C ILE A 19 -1.89 -25.92 19.85
N GLU A 20 -2.26 -27.06 20.44
CA GLU A 20 -3.63 -27.47 20.71
C GLU A 20 -4.35 -26.51 21.65
N LYS A 21 -3.61 -25.75 22.46
CA LYS A 21 -4.14 -24.71 23.35
C LYS A 21 -4.57 -23.44 22.63
N THR A 22 -4.23 -23.26 21.35
CA THR A 22 -4.55 -22.03 20.60
C THR A 22 -6.05 -21.78 20.51
N LEU A 23 -6.84 -22.83 20.21
CA LEU A 23 -8.30 -22.70 20.12
C LEU A 23 -8.92 -22.38 21.49
N GLU A 24 -8.52 -23.13 22.53
CA GLU A 24 -9.00 -22.89 23.90
C GLU A 24 -8.69 -21.44 24.34
N PHE A 25 -7.49 -20.94 24.02
CA PHE A 25 -7.12 -19.58 24.35
C PHE A 25 -7.97 -18.54 23.61
N ALA A 26 -8.22 -18.73 22.32
CA ALA A 26 -9.06 -17.81 21.55
C ALA A 26 -10.53 -17.84 22.00
N GLN A 27 -11.07 -18.98 22.42
CA GLN A 27 -12.41 -19.08 22.99
C GLN A 27 -12.52 -18.32 24.32
N ARG A 28 -11.46 -18.33 25.14
CA ARG A 28 -11.41 -17.48 26.34
C ARG A 28 -11.42 -15.99 25.97
N LEU A 29 -10.72 -15.59 24.92
CA LEU A 29 -10.71 -14.20 24.44
C LEU A 29 -12.07 -13.75 23.91
N GLU A 30 -12.75 -14.63 23.16
CA GLU A 30 -14.14 -14.42 22.76
C GLU A 30 -15.05 -14.25 23.97
N HIS A 31 -14.92 -15.13 24.98
CA HIS A 31 -15.74 -15.08 26.20
C HIS A 31 -15.57 -13.77 26.98
N VAL A 32 -14.34 -13.24 27.07
CA VAL A 32 -14.09 -11.93 27.71
C VAL A 32 -14.44 -10.74 26.81
N GLY A 33 -14.99 -10.97 25.62
CA GLY A 33 -15.61 -9.95 24.79
C GLY A 33 -14.76 -9.42 23.65
N ALA A 34 -13.73 -10.15 23.19
CA ALA A 34 -13.03 -9.79 21.96
C ALA A 34 -14.02 -9.69 20.78
N SER A 35 -13.90 -8.62 20.00
CA SER A 35 -14.76 -8.37 18.84
C SER A 35 -14.35 -9.19 17.62
N TRP A 36 -13.06 -9.51 17.49
CA TRP A 36 -12.51 -10.48 16.54
C TRP A 36 -11.13 -10.96 16.99
N VAL A 37 -10.67 -12.05 16.40
CA VAL A 37 -9.33 -12.62 16.62
C VAL A 37 -8.56 -12.67 15.32
N THR A 38 -7.35 -12.12 15.31
CA THR A 38 -6.39 -12.30 14.22
C THR A 38 -5.37 -13.37 14.59
N LEU A 39 -5.24 -14.44 13.81
CA LEU A 39 -4.22 -15.48 14.04
C LEU A 39 -3.09 -15.39 13.02
N HIS A 40 -1.89 -15.06 13.51
CA HIS A 40 -0.66 -15.39 12.78
C HIS A 40 -0.31 -16.83 13.09
N ALA A 41 -0.59 -17.77 12.19
CA ALA A 41 -0.42 -19.21 12.44
C ALA A 41 1.04 -19.69 12.41
N ARG A 42 1.91 -19.00 13.16
CA ARG A 42 3.29 -19.37 13.47
C ARG A 42 3.48 -19.39 14.96
N THR A 43 4.36 -20.27 15.44
CA THR A 43 4.76 -20.30 16.86
C THR A 43 5.66 -19.10 17.21
N VAL A 44 5.73 -18.78 18.49
CA VAL A 44 6.69 -17.80 19.03
C VAL A 44 8.07 -18.48 19.17
N SER A 45 8.76 -18.74 18.05
CA SER A 45 10.13 -19.25 18.14
C SER A 45 11.14 -18.09 18.26
N ALA A 46 11.78 -17.97 19.43
CA ALA A 46 12.84 -16.99 19.68
C ALA A 46 14.06 -17.16 18.74
N ARG A 47 14.33 -18.40 18.32
CA ARG A 47 15.48 -18.75 17.47
C ARG A 47 15.16 -18.69 15.96
N ARG A 48 13.88 -18.67 15.59
CA ARG A 48 13.43 -18.83 14.19
C ARG A 48 12.30 -17.88 13.82
N ARG A 49 12.50 -16.57 14.00
CA ARG A 49 11.50 -15.54 13.65
C ARG A 49 10.99 -15.60 12.19
N ARG A 50 11.65 -16.35 11.31
CA ARG A 50 11.35 -16.46 9.86
C ARG A 50 11.42 -17.89 9.27
N GLN A 51 11.51 -18.96 10.07
CA GLN A 51 11.49 -20.32 9.49
C GLN A 51 10.10 -20.94 9.55
N GLY A 52 9.62 -21.42 8.40
CA GLY A 52 8.35 -22.13 8.24
C GLY A 52 7.23 -21.27 7.67
N ALA A 53 6.44 -21.85 6.76
CA ALA A 53 5.15 -21.28 6.36
C ALA A 53 4.21 -21.21 7.57
N ALA A 54 3.29 -20.26 7.58
CA ALA A 54 2.20 -20.27 8.56
C ALA A 54 1.32 -21.51 8.34
N ASP A 55 0.92 -22.18 9.41
CA ASP A 55 0.03 -23.34 9.36
C ASP A 55 -1.42 -22.88 9.26
N LEU A 56 -1.88 -22.62 8.03
CA LEU A 56 -3.23 -22.13 7.76
C LEU A 56 -4.33 -23.10 8.22
N SER A 57 -4.02 -24.38 8.45
CA SER A 57 -4.99 -25.33 9.03
C SER A 57 -5.43 -24.92 10.43
N GLN A 58 -4.56 -24.24 11.20
CA GLN A 58 -4.91 -23.72 12.51
C GLN A 58 -5.86 -22.53 12.42
N VAL A 59 -5.78 -21.72 11.36
CA VAL A 59 -6.74 -20.64 11.13
C VAL A 59 -8.12 -21.23 10.82
N LYS A 60 -8.18 -22.25 9.96
CA LYS A 60 -9.42 -22.99 9.67
C LYS A 60 -10.04 -23.59 10.93
N ARG A 61 -9.21 -24.23 11.77
CA ARG A 61 -9.63 -24.77 13.07
C ARG A 61 -10.17 -23.68 13.99
N LEU A 62 -9.52 -22.51 14.03
CA LEU A 62 -9.96 -21.38 14.82
C LEU A 62 -11.31 -20.85 14.33
N LYS A 63 -11.47 -20.69 13.02
CA LYS A 63 -12.69 -20.23 12.38
C LYS A 63 -13.90 -21.14 12.68
N GLY A 64 -13.69 -22.46 12.69
CA GLY A 64 -14.76 -23.41 13.04
C GLY A 64 -15.10 -23.47 14.53
N GLY A 65 -14.30 -22.86 15.41
CA GLY A 65 -14.46 -22.97 16.86
C GLY A 65 -14.81 -21.66 17.58
N LEU A 66 -14.98 -20.56 16.84
CA LEU A 66 -15.37 -19.24 17.35
C LEU A 66 -16.64 -18.76 16.64
N SER A 67 -17.44 -17.96 17.33
CA SER A 67 -18.62 -17.29 16.78
C SER A 67 -18.31 -15.85 16.31
N ILE A 68 -17.24 -15.26 16.83
CA ILE A 68 -16.71 -13.96 16.38
C ILE A 68 -15.85 -14.08 15.10
N PRO A 69 -15.67 -12.99 14.34
CA PRO A 69 -14.82 -13.00 13.16
C PRO A 69 -13.38 -13.44 13.43
N VAL A 70 -12.81 -14.18 12.49
CA VAL A 70 -11.43 -14.64 12.48
C VAL A 70 -10.70 -14.04 11.29
N VAL A 71 -9.58 -13.37 11.56
CA VAL A 71 -8.70 -12.78 10.54
C VAL A 71 -7.44 -13.63 10.41
N SER A 72 -7.14 -14.07 9.18
CA SER A 72 -5.93 -14.83 8.87
C SER A 72 -4.72 -13.92 8.71
N ASN A 73 -3.55 -14.31 9.21
CA ASN A 73 -2.30 -13.58 9.02
C ASN A 73 -1.14 -14.53 8.68
N GLY A 74 -0.46 -14.28 7.57
CA GLY A 74 0.69 -15.05 7.11
C GLY A 74 0.46 -15.71 5.74
N ASN A 75 1.55 -16.13 5.09
CA ASN A 75 1.57 -16.74 3.75
C ASN A 75 0.85 -15.91 2.67
N VAL A 76 1.04 -14.59 2.66
CA VAL A 76 0.55 -13.73 1.57
C VAL A 76 1.69 -12.88 1.04
N ARG A 77 1.99 -13.01 -0.25
CA ARG A 77 3.01 -12.26 -0.99
C ARG A 77 2.45 -11.58 -2.24
N LEU A 78 1.46 -12.18 -2.88
CA LEU A 78 0.80 -11.69 -4.09
C LEU A 78 -0.73 -11.74 -3.92
N TRP A 79 -1.44 -11.17 -4.90
CA TRP A 79 -2.91 -11.15 -4.92
C TRP A 79 -3.50 -12.55 -4.81
N ASP A 80 -2.99 -13.51 -5.59
CA ASP A 80 -3.53 -14.88 -5.60
C ASP A 80 -3.41 -15.57 -4.24
N ASP A 81 -2.35 -15.27 -3.48
CA ASP A 81 -2.18 -15.79 -2.12
C ASP A 81 -3.31 -15.31 -1.18
N LEU A 82 -3.89 -14.12 -1.41
CA LEU A 82 -5.06 -13.64 -0.65
C LEU A 82 -6.25 -14.56 -0.90
N CYS A 83 -6.55 -14.82 -2.17
CA CYS A 83 -7.67 -15.66 -2.60
C CYS A 83 -7.51 -17.10 -2.11
N GLU A 84 -6.31 -17.68 -2.25
CA GLU A 84 -6.00 -19.02 -1.76
C GLU A 84 -6.12 -19.11 -0.24
N ASN A 85 -5.57 -18.13 0.50
CA ASN A 85 -5.63 -18.13 1.96
C ASN A 85 -7.07 -18.09 2.47
N LEU A 86 -7.91 -17.20 1.95
CA LEU A 86 -9.33 -17.14 2.33
C LEU A 86 -10.07 -18.43 1.97
N THR A 87 -9.83 -18.98 0.79
CA THR A 87 -10.44 -20.24 0.34
C THR A 87 -10.07 -21.41 1.25
N LEU A 88 -8.79 -21.52 1.63
CA LEU A 88 -8.29 -22.60 2.47
C LEU A 88 -8.79 -22.48 3.92
N THR A 89 -8.84 -21.27 4.45
CA THR A 89 -9.09 -21.02 5.88
C THR A 89 -10.57 -20.79 6.20
N GLY A 90 -11.35 -20.26 5.26
CA GLY A 90 -12.69 -19.75 5.52
C GLY A 90 -12.71 -18.53 6.46
N ALA A 91 -11.56 -17.87 6.66
CA ALA A 91 -11.46 -16.70 7.52
C ALA A 91 -12.34 -15.54 6.99
N ASP A 92 -12.80 -14.68 7.90
CA ASP A 92 -13.66 -13.53 7.57
C ASP A 92 -12.86 -12.33 7.05
N GLY A 93 -11.53 -12.39 7.14
CA GLY A 93 -10.64 -11.35 6.66
C GLY A 93 -9.18 -11.77 6.66
N LEU A 94 -8.34 -10.90 6.10
CA LEU A 94 -6.90 -11.06 6.00
C LEU A 94 -6.16 -9.88 6.60
N MET A 95 -5.02 -10.19 7.21
CA MET A 95 -4.03 -9.20 7.61
C MET A 95 -2.71 -9.55 6.92
N VAL A 96 -2.12 -8.58 6.23
CA VAL A 96 -0.81 -8.70 5.57
C VAL A 96 0.17 -7.80 6.32
N GLY A 97 1.42 -8.27 6.47
CA GLY A 97 2.47 -7.54 7.16
C GLY A 97 3.63 -7.22 6.23
N GLU A 98 4.67 -8.07 6.27
CA GLU A 98 5.95 -7.87 5.57
C GLU A 98 5.83 -7.48 4.10
N THR A 99 4.90 -8.10 3.36
CA THR A 99 4.69 -7.84 1.93
C THR A 99 4.22 -6.41 1.64
N LEU A 100 3.45 -5.77 2.53
CA LEU A 100 2.98 -4.40 2.35
C LEU A 100 4.13 -3.38 2.33
N LEU A 101 5.30 -3.73 2.88
CA LEU A 101 6.48 -2.87 2.78
C LEU A 101 6.97 -2.76 1.33
N GLY A 102 6.78 -3.79 0.51
CA GLY A 102 7.19 -3.79 -0.90
C GLY A 102 6.07 -3.48 -1.88
N ASN A 103 4.86 -3.98 -1.61
CA ASN A 103 3.67 -3.73 -2.41
C ASN A 103 2.51 -3.29 -1.50
N PRO A 104 2.36 -1.98 -1.22
CA PRO A 104 1.24 -1.47 -0.42
C PRO A 104 -0.11 -1.62 -1.14
N CYS A 105 -0.11 -1.80 -2.47
CA CYS A 105 -1.30 -1.93 -3.31
C CYS A 105 -1.79 -3.37 -3.46
N ILE A 106 -1.30 -4.32 -2.65
CA ILE A 106 -1.67 -5.75 -2.77
C ILE A 106 -3.19 -6.00 -2.66
N PHE A 107 -3.96 -5.07 -2.09
CA PHE A 107 -5.42 -5.19 -2.00
C PHE A 107 -6.18 -4.50 -3.15
N HIS A 108 -5.49 -3.85 -4.08
CA HIS A 108 -6.12 -3.14 -5.21
C HIS A 108 -6.50 -4.09 -6.35
N GLY A 109 -5.80 -5.21 -6.50
CA GLY A 109 -6.05 -6.19 -7.56
C GLY A 109 -4.82 -7.03 -7.88
N PRO A 110 -4.92 -7.89 -8.91
CA PRO A 110 -3.82 -8.75 -9.35
C PRO A 110 -2.67 -7.97 -10.02
N ASN A 111 -2.97 -6.77 -10.51
CA ASN A 111 -1.98 -5.93 -11.18
C ASN A 111 -0.98 -5.38 -10.17
N LEU A 112 0.28 -5.73 -10.36
CA LEU A 112 1.37 -5.19 -9.56
C LEU A 112 1.74 -3.79 -10.11
N PRO A 113 1.61 -2.71 -9.31
CA PRO A 113 1.89 -1.37 -9.81
C PRO A 113 3.39 -1.15 -10.01
N GLU A 114 3.74 -0.17 -10.84
CA GLU A 114 5.14 0.24 -11.02
C GLU A 114 5.66 0.88 -9.72
N PRO A 115 6.78 0.40 -9.15
CA PRO A 115 7.30 0.90 -7.88
C PRO A 115 7.63 2.39 -7.86
N VAL A 116 7.98 2.97 -9.01
CA VAL A 116 8.20 4.43 -9.14
C VAL A 116 6.89 5.18 -8.89
N ASP A 117 5.77 4.75 -9.45
CA ASP A 117 4.47 5.41 -9.28
C ASP A 117 4.03 5.38 -7.81
N ILE A 118 4.16 4.22 -7.16
CA ILE A 118 3.87 4.06 -5.73
C ILE A 118 4.73 5.01 -4.89
N SER A 119 6.02 5.13 -5.26
CA SER A 119 6.96 5.98 -4.54
C SER A 119 6.63 7.46 -4.70
N LEU A 120 6.22 7.91 -5.89
CA LEU A 120 5.82 9.30 -6.14
C LEU A 120 4.52 9.66 -5.41
N GLU A 121 3.51 8.79 -5.42
CA GLU A 121 2.29 8.97 -4.63
C GLU A 121 2.62 9.04 -3.12
N TYR A 122 3.49 8.16 -2.64
CA TYR A 122 3.93 8.17 -1.26
C TYR A 122 4.67 9.46 -0.87
N LEU A 123 5.51 10.00 -1.75
CA LEU A 123 6.18 11.30 -1.53
C LEU A 123 5.16 12.44 -1.47
N SER A 124 4.17 12.46 -2.35
CA SER A 124 3.08 13.44 -2.32
C SER A 124 2.32 13.41 -0.99
N LEU A 125 2.02 12.21 -0.47
CA LEU A 125 1.41 12.06 0.86
C LEU A 125 2.34 12.56 1.99
N CYS A 126 3.65 12.31 1.89
CA CYS A 126 4.61 12.81 2.89
C CYS A 126 4.73 14.33 2.87
N GLN A 127 4.56 14.96 1.70
CA GLN A 127 4.50 16.41 1.56
C GLN A 127 3.19 16.98 2.11
N GLN A 128 2.06 16.31 1.83
CA GLN A 128 0.73 16.71 2.33
C GLN A 128 0.62 16.59 3.85
N TYR A 129 1.29 15.59 4.44
CA TYR A 129 1.25 15.29 5.88
C TYR A 129 2.66 15.37 6.49
N PRO A 130 3.22 16.59 6.66
CA PRO A 130 4.57 16.76 7.19
C PRO A 130 4.66 16.24 8.64
N GLY A 131 5.78 15.59 8.96
CA GLY A 131 6.05 15.04 10.30
C GLY A 131 5.56 13.61 10.53
N THR A 132 4.81 13.01 9.59
CA THR A 132 4.37 11.60 9.71
C THR A 132 5.52 10.60 9.54
N ALA A 133 6.53 10.93 8.73
CA ALA A 133 7.72 10.09 8.52
C ALA A 133 8.98 10.94 8.41
N THR A 134 10.09 10.44 8.96
CA THR A 134 11.40 11.07 8.75
C THR A 134 11.94 10.73 7.36
N ILE A 135 12.87 11.53 6.83
CA ILE A 135 13.57 11.23 5.57
C ILE A 135 14.15 9.80 5.57
N ARG A 136 14.72 9.34 6.69
CA ARG A 136 15.23 7.97 6.82
C ARG A 136 14.14 6.90 6.72
N ASN A 137 12.95 7.16 7.29
CA ASN A 137 11.80 6.26 7.14
C ASN A 137 11.34 6.22 5.67
N ILE A 138 11.26 7.39 5.03
CA ILE A 138 10.85 7.53 3.63
C ILE A 138 11.81 6.78 2.70
N GLN A 139 13.12 6.99 2.85
CA GLN A 139 14.16 6.24 2.13
C GLN A 139 14.02 4.73 2.36
N THR A 140 13.72 4.29 3.58
CA THR A 140 13.52 2.87 3.88
C THR A 140 12.32 2.30 3.14
N HIS A 141 11.18 3.00 3.14
CA HIS A 141 9.97 2.57 2.42
C HIS A 141 10.20 2.53 0.90
N ILE A 142 10.76 3.60 0.33
CA ILE A 142 11.06 3.67 -1.11
C ILE A 142 12.05 2.58 -1.53
N ARG A 143 13.05 2.27 -0.69
CA ARG A 143 13.94 1.13 -0.92
C ARG A 143 13.19 -0.19 -0.97
N HIS A 144 12.20 -0.39 -0.10
CA HIS A 144 11.38 -1.60 -0.11
C HIS A 144 10.46 -1.65 -1.35
N PHE A 145 9.84 -0.54 -1.74
CA PHE A 145 9.01 -0.47 -2.95
C PHE A 145 9.80 -0.84 -4.20
N ILE A 146 10.89 -0.12 -4.48
CA ILE A 146 11.75 -0.38 -5.64
C ILE A 146 12.37 -1.78 -5.55
N GLY A 147 12.83 -2.17 -4.36
CA GLY A 147 13.48 -3.46 -4.15
C GLY A 147 12.55 -4.66 -4.33
N PHE A 148 11.24 -4.49 -4.15
CA PHE A 148 10.26 -5.56 -4.32
C PHE A 148 10.31 -6.17 -5.73
N GLN A 149 10.53 -5.34 -6.75
CA GLN A 149 10.61 -5.78 -8.15
C GLN A 149 12.05 -5.76 -8.69
N TYR A 150 12.87 -4.80 -8.25
CA TYR A 150 14.16 -4.51 -8.89
C TYR A 150 15.39 -4.89 -8.05
N SER A 151 15.23 -5.55 -6.89
CA SER A 151 16.38 -5.91 -6.03
C SER A 151 17.46 -6.76 -6.69
N ARG A 152 17.12 -7.48 -7.77
CA ARG A 152 18.06 -8.32 -8.55
C ARG A 152 18.69 -7.59 -9.73
N HIS A 153 18.29 -6.34 -10.00
CA HIS A 153 18.78 -5.59 -11.14
C HIS A 153 20.19 -5.02 -10.84
N PRO A 154 21.15 -5.02 -11.79
CA PRO A 154 22.52 -4.56 -11.52
C PRO A 154 22.65 -3.15 -10.95
N TRP A 155 21.75 -2.23 -11.34
CA TRP A 155 21.77 -0.84 -10.87
C TRP A 155 21.21 -0.67 -9.45
N PHE A 156 20.58 -1.67 -8.85
CA PHE A 156 19.88 -1.52 -7.57
C PHE A 156 20.82 -1.10 -6.42
N ASN A 157 22.08 -1.54 -6.45
CA ASN A 157 23.06 -1.10 -5.46
C ASN A 157 23.43 0.38 -5.61
N ASN A 158 23.51 0.88 -6.85
CA ASN A 158 23.74 2.31 -7.11
C ASN A 158 22.52 3.13 -6.66
N PHE A 159 21.31 2.66 -6.98
CA PHE A 159 20.07 3.26 -6.48
C PHE A 159 20.06 3.39 -4.96
N ARG A 160 20.45 2.34 -4.23
CA ARG A 160 20.51 2.38 -2.76
C ARG A 160 21.50 3.42 -2.25
N ALA A 161 22.70 3.48 -2.84
CA ALA A 161 23.72 4.45 -2.45
C ALA A 161 23.25 5.89 -2.73
N ASP A 162 22.64 6.12 -3.89
CA ASP A 162 22.09 7.42 -4.25
C ASP A 162 20.92 7.83 -3.36
N LEU A 163 20.02 6.90 -3.04
CA LEU A 163 18.88 7.14 -2.15
C LEU A 163 19.35 7.49 -0.74
N ASP A 164 20.36 6.80 -0.21
CA ASP A 164 20.91 7.05 1.13
C ASP A 164 21.63 8.41 1.22
N ALA A 165 22.07 8.97 0.09
CA ALA A 165 22.71 10.29 0.01
C ALA A 165 21.71 11.46 -0.07
N THR A 166 20.43 11.19 -0.34
CA THR A 166 19.39 12.23 -0.37
C THR A 166 19.07 12.76 1.03
N THR A 167 18.64 14.02 1.10
CA THR A 167 18.30 14.73 2.33
C THR A 167 16.93 15.42 2.29
N THR A 168 16.35 15.58 1.10
CA THR A 168 15.05 16.24 0.86
C THR A 168 14.11 15.34 0.04
N LEU A 169 12.81 15.67 0.03
CA LEU A 169 11.82 14.92 -0.77
C LEU A 169 12.05 15.13 -2.27
N GLU A 170 12.41 16.35 -2.66
CA GLU A 170 12.67 16.77 -4.04
C GLU A 170 13.88 16.02 -4.63
N GLU A 171 14.92 15.79 -3.83
CA GLU A 171 16.07 14.99 -4.25
C GLU A 171 15.69 13.52 -4.51
N ILE A 172 14.83 12.96 -3.66
CA ILE A 172 14.33 11.58 -3.83
C ILE A 172 13.44 11.48 -5.06
N GLU A 173 12.52 12.43 -5.25
CA GLU A 173 11.66 12.50 -6.43
C GLU A 173 12.50 12.56 -7.70
N ARG A 174 13.50 13.45 -7.75
CA ARG A 174 14.42 13.57 -8.89
C ARG A 174 15.19 12.28 -9.16
N LEU A 175 15.66 11.60 -8.11
CA LEU A 175 16.31 10.29 -8.24
C LEU A 175 15.39 9.29 -8.94
N LEU A 176 14.11 9.23 -8.55
CA LEU A 176 13.11 8.32 -9.10
C LEU A 176 12.79 8.66 -10.57
N ILE A 177 12.39 9.89 -10.87
CA ILE A 177 11.90 10.24 -12.21
C ILE A 177 13.00 10.39 -13.27
N VAL A 178 14.26 10.59 -12.84
CA VAL A 178 15.39 10.76 -13.76
C VAL A 178 16.27 9.52 -13.79
N LYS A 179 16.91 9.15 -12.67
CA LYS A 179 17.95 8.11 -12.69
C LYS A 179 17.32 6.72 -12.78
N VAL A 180 16.27 6.45 -12.01
CA VAL A 180 15.60 5.13 -12.06
C VAL A 180 14.96 4.90 -13.43
N GLU A 181 14.26 5.89 -13.99
CA GLU A 181 13.71 5.77 -15.36
C GLU A 181 14.81 5.51 -16.40
N ARG A 182 15.95 6.22 -16.34
CA ARG A 182 17.11 5.95 -17.22
C ARG A 182 17.66 4.53 -17.06
N TRP A 183 17.78 4.05 -15.83
CA TRP A 183 18.24 2.68 -15.56
C TRP A 183 17.25 1.61 -16.05
N LEU A 184 15.96 1.95 -16.12
CA LEU A 184 14.92 1.14 -16.73
C LEU A 184 14.85 1.30 -18.27
N SER A 185 15.76 2.08 -18.86
CA SER A 185 15.77 2.43 -20.30
C SER A 185 14.49 3.13 -20.76
N ARG A 186 13.89 3.93 -19.88
CA ARG A 186 12.69 4.74 -20.11
C ARG A 186 13.05 6.23 -20.19
N THR A 187 12.17 7.01 -20.80
CA THR A 187 12.31 8.47 -20.84
C THR A 187 12.10 9.06 -19.44
N PRO A 188 13.00 9.93 -18.95
CA PRO A 188 12.78 10.65 -17.70
C PRO A 188 11.44 11.38 -17.69
N ARG A 189 10.75 11.39 -16.55
CA ARG A 189 9.53 12.19 -16.40
C ARG A 189 9.90 13.65 -16.16
N CYS A 190 9.11 14.58 -16.68
CA CYS A 190 9.25 15.99 -16.31
C CYS A 190 8.86 16.18 -14.84
N LEU A 191 9.60 17.01 -14.12
CA LEU A 191 9.12 17.57 -12.86
C LEU A 191 7.84 18.35 -13.18
N GLN A 192 6.75 18.09 -12.47
CA GLN A 192 5.60 19.00 -12.52
C GLN A 192 6.07 20.31 -11.89
N THR A 193 6.50 21.27 -12.71
CA THR A 193 6.49 22.67 -12.30
C THR A 193 5.04 23.09 -12.30
N GLU A 194 4.56 23.64 -11.18
CA GLU A 194 3.31 24.40 -11.12
C GLU A 194 3.17 25.27 -12.38
N PRO A 195 1.99 25.35 -13.02
CA PRO A 195 1.84 26.13 -14.23
C PRO A 195 2.24 27.58 -13.95
N GLU A 196 3.20 28.10 -14.72
CA GLU A 196 3.58 29.50 -14.68
C GLU A 196 2.32 30.35 -14.86
N ASP A 197 2.02 31.18 -13.86
CA ASP A 197 1.01 32.22 -13.94
C ASP A 197 1.19 32.97 -15.26
N VAL A 198 0.17 32.89 -16.10
CA VAL A 198 0.05 33.72 -17.30
C VAL A 198 -0.02 35.17 -16.82
N LEU A 199 1.13 35.84 -16.84
CA LEU A 199 1.19 37.29 -16.77
C LEU A 199 0.53 37.84 -18.02
N GLU A 200 -0.77 38.13 -17.92
CA GLU A 200 -1.39 39.17 -18.72
C GLU A 200 -0.56 40.44 -18.57
N SER A 201 0.10 40.85 -19.65
CA SER A 201 0.56 42.22 -19.82
C SER A 201 -0.11 42.77 -21.07
N ASP A 202 -1.05 43.65 -20.81
CA ASP A 202 -1.68 44.55 -21.77
C ASP A 202 -0.63 45.33 -22.58
N ALA A 203 -0.79 45.32 -23.90
CA ALA A 203 -0.30 46.40 -24.76
C ALA A 203 -1.21 46.59 -25.98
N SER A 204 -2.21 47.46 -25.77
CA SER A 204 -2.68 48.51 -26.68
C SER A 204 -3.38 48.15 -28.00
N CYS A 205 -4.66 48.56 -28.03
CA CYS A 205 -5.21 49.52 -28.99
C CYS A 205 -5.28 49.10 -30.47
N ASP A 206 -6.45 48.63 -30.91
CA ASP A 206 -7.15 49.35 -31.98
C ASP A 206 -8.67 49.08 -31.91
N LEU A 207 -9.45 50.17 -31.74
CA LEU A 207 -10.91 50.16 -31.77
C LEU A 207 -11.38 50.82 -33.07
N ARG A 208 -11.60 50.03 -34.12
CA ARG A 208 -12.49 50.32 -35.27
C ARG A 208 -12.86 48.93 -35.83
N GLY A 209 -14.09 48.45 -35.82
CA GLY A 209 -15.33 49.02 -36.29
C GLY A 209 -16.04 47.88 -37.06
N ASP A 210 -17.35 47.81 -36.91
CA ASP A 210 -18.30 47.03 -37.72
C ASP A 210 -18.50 45.52 -37.43
N SER A 211 -19.58 45.25 -36.67
CA SER A 211 -20.56 44.16 -36.86
C SER A 211 -21.37 44.43 -38.14
N PRO A 212 -22.05 43.48 -38.83
CA PRO A 212 -22.59 42.19 -38.35
C PRO A 212 -22.45 40.98 -39.30
N LEU A 213 -22.75 39.77 -38.81
CA LEU A 213 -23.69 38.84 -39.48
C LEU A 213 -23.91 37.54 -38.67
N ASN A 214 -25.19 37.31 -38.37
CA ASN A 214 -25.84 36.05 -38.01
C ASN A 214 -25.34 34.84 -38.82
N LEU A 215 -25.22 33.66 -38.19
CA LEU A 215 -26.03 32.48 -38.57
C LEU A 215 -25.90 31.30 -37.57
N MET A 216 -27.04 31.00 -36.94
CA MET A 216 -27.62 29.68 -36.59
C MET A 216 -26.74 28.46 -36.29
N LEU A 217 -26.92 27.94 -35.08
CA LEU A 217 -26.77 26.51 -34.71
C LEU A 217 -27.98 25.69 -35.22
N PRO A 218 -27.78 24.40 -35.51
CA PRO A 218 -28.51 23.34 -34.80
C PRO A 218 -27.56 22.18 -34.43
N GLY A 219 -27.64 21.51 -33.27
CA GLY A 219 -28.81 20.87 -32.67
C GLY A 219 -28.74 19.36 -32.95
N TYR A 220 -28.24 18.55 -32.01
CA TYR A 220 -28.30 17.08 -32.10
C TYR A 220 -28.64 16.47 -30.73
N ILE A 221 -29.77 15.76 -30.69
CA ILE A 221 -30.29 14.94 -29.58
C ILE A 221 -30.21 13.47 -30.02
N PRO A 222 -29.86 12.52 -29.12
CA PRO A 222 -29.53 11.13 -29.47
C PRO A 222 -30.73 10.17 -29.39
N SER A 223 -30.60 8.98 -29.97
CA SER A 223 -31.33 7.73 -29.67
C SER A 223 -30.76 6.56 -30.51
N PRO A 224 -31.07 5.28 -30.20
CA PRO A 224 -31.82 4.75 -29.05
C PRO A 224 -30.96 3.98 -28.02
#